data_AF-A0A2V7H6V0-F1
#
_entry.id   AF-A0A2V7H6V0-F1
#
_cell.length_a   1.000
_cell.length_b   1.000
_cell.length_c   1.000
_cell.angle_alpha   90.00
_cell.angle_beta   90.00
_cell.angle_gamma   90.00
#
_symmetry.space_group_name_H-M   'P 1'
#
loop_
_entity.id
_entity.type
_entity.pdbx_description
1 polymer ?
#
loop_
_entity_poly.entity_id
_entity_poly.type
_entity_poly.pdbx_seq_one_letter_code
_entity_poly.pdbx_strand_id
1 'polypeptide(L)'
;MARAAREPAGARAGPGGLGREPAGLSRATVVDAGRIAMSKGFMDMRQWIALLEKENELRRVRAEVDWDREIGAVSRRALEKKGPALLFETIKGYRGGRCRQVLTNALGDRRRLALALGFPKDVGNAELVQYVMKKNRETIPPRVVTTGPVKEIVVRGDAVDQTEFPVPKWNFREGGRYIHTFSGIVTRDPDTRVMNVGIYRGMIGRKNTTPFLLIKGGQHWGAHFVKYA
;
A
#
# COMPACT_ATOMS: atom_id res chain seq x y z
N MET A 1 -40.80 52.26 -34.37
CA MET A 1 -39.48 52.37 -33.70
C MET A 1 -39.70 53.17 -32.41
N ALA A 2 -39.62 52.48 -31.28
CA ALA A 2 -40.19 52.92 -30.00
C ALA A 2 -39.27 53.86 -29.23
N ARG A 3 -39.91 54.80 -28.53
CA ARG A 3 -39.34 55.90 -27.74
C ARG A 3 -39.40 55.55 -26.24
N ALA A 4 -38.41 56.07 -25.52
CA ALA A 4 -38.21 56.20 -24.07
C ALA A 4 -39.33 55.88 -23.05
N ALA A 5 -38.92 55.27 -21.92
CA ALA A 5 -39.42 55.61 -20.58
C ALA A 5 -38.36 55.29 -19.50
N ARG A 6 -38.07 56.28 -18.64
CA ARG A 6 -37.36 56.17 -17.35
C ARG A 6 -38.39 55.86 -16.26
N GLU A 7 -38.02 55.10 -15.23
CA GLU A 7 -38.51 55.25 -13.85
C GLU A 7 -37.70 54.41 -12.83
N PRO A 8 -37.87 54.53 -11.48
CA PRO A 8 -36.89 55.19 -10.61
C PRO A 8 -36.28 54.30 -9.51
N ALA A 9 -35.38 54.90 -8.72
CA ALA A 9 -34.75 54.30 -7.55
C ALA A 9 -35.59 54.46 -6.26
N GLY A 10 -35.58 53.40 -5.43
CA GLY A 10 -35.50 53.53 -3.97
C GLY A 10 -36.75 53.22 -3.15
N ALA A 11 -36.77 52.06 -2.49
CA ALA A 11 -37.48 51.84 -1.23
C ALA A 11 -36.65 50.92 -0.32
N ARG A 12 -36.35 51.42 0.89
CA ARG A 12 -35.62 50.75 1.97
C ARG A 12 -36.55 49.79 2.72
N ALA A 13 -36.03 48.64 3.16
CA ALA A 13 -36.67 47.80 4.19
C ALA A 13 -35.62 47.42 5.25
N GLY A 14 -35.98 47.64 6.53
CA GLY A 14 -35.14 47.45 7.72
C GLY A 14 -35.04 46.00 8.21
N PRO A 15 -34.37 45.76 9.35
CA PRO A 15 -33.96 44.43 9.78
C PRO A 15 -35.10 43.72 10.54
N GLY A 16 -35.57 42.60 10.00
CA GLY A 16 -36.48 41.67 10.68
C GLY A 16 -35.71 40.67 11.54
N GLY A 17 -36.01 40.64 12.83
CA GLY A 17 -35.39 39.79 13.82
C GLY A 17 -35.84 38.32 13.81
N LEU A 18 -34.88 37.47 14.17
CA LEU A 18 -34.95 36.34 15.10
C LEU A 18 -36.10 35.32 14.93
N GLY A 19 -35.78 34.22 14.24
CA GLY A 19 -36.59 33.00 14.19
C GLY A 19 -35.73 31.73 14.26
N ARG A 20 -35.57 31.21 15.48
CA ARG A 20 -35.37 29.80 15.89
C ARG A 20 -34.07 29.08 15.45
N GLU A 21 -33.15 28.93 16.42
CA GLU A 21 -32.15 27.86 16.42
C GLU A 21 -32.84 26.48 16.50
N PRO A 22 -32.39 25.48 15.71
CA PRO A 22 -32.72 24.09 16.01
C PRO A 22 -31.90 23.63 17.22
N ALA A 23 -32.63 23.23 18.25
CA ALA A 23 -32.13 22.67 19.48
C ALA A 23 -31.31 21.38 19.26
N GLY A 24 -30.18 21.27 19.95
CA GLY A 24 -29.69 20.00 20.48
C GLY A 24 -28.99 19.05 19.50
N LEU A 25 -27.80 19.42 19.03
CA LEU A 25 -26.72 18.44 18.95
C LEU A 25 -25.83 18.62 20.17
N SER A 26 -25.90 17.66 21.09
CA SER A 26 -25.05 17.65 22.26
C SER A 26 -23.59 17.70 21.81
N ARG A 27 -22.82 18.52 22.50
CA ARG A 27 -21.39 18.81 22.26
C ARG A 27 -20.48 17.63 22.66
N ALA A 28 -21.01 16.41 22.58
CA ALA A 28 -20.49 15.18 23.18
C ALA A 28 -20.47 14.03 22.18
N THR A 29 -19.86 14.23 21.00
CA THR A 29 -19.28 13.12 20.19
C THR A 29 -18.26 13.65 19.19
N VAL A 30 -17.41 14.59 19.59
CA VAL A 30 -16.06 14.64 19.00
C VAL A 30 -15.26 13.64 19.81
N VAL A 31 -15.38 12.37 19.43
CA VAL A 31 -14.53 11.32 19.97
C VAL A 31 -13.10 11.75 19.69
N ASP A 32 -12.35 11.96 20.76
CA ASP A 32 -10.93 12.25 20.75
C ASP A 32 -10.20 11.10 20.02
N ALA A 33 -10.11 11.22 18.70
CA ALA A 33 -9.34 10.33 17.83
C ALA A 33 -7.84 10.32 18.19
N GLY A 34 -7.41 11.19 19.12
CA GLY A 34 -6.07 11.20 19.71
C GLY A 34 -5.80 10.09 20.72
N ARG A 35 -6.81 9.32 21.17
CA ARG A 35 -6.64 8.30 22.22
C ARG A 35 -6.82 6.84 21.78
N ILE A 36 -7.03 6.57 20.50
CA ILE A 36 -7.06 5.19 19.98
C ILE A 36 -5.61 4.72 19.73
N ALA A 37 -4.97 4.24 20.80
CA ALA A 37 -3.83 3.32 20.81
C ALA A 37 -2.66 3.60 19.84
N MET A 38 -2.04 4.78 19.95
CA MET A 38 -0.68 5.02 19.45
C MET A 38 0.37 4.32 20.33
N SER A 39 0.49 3.00 20.28
CA SER A 39 1.56 2.28 21.02
C SER A 39 2.39 1.28 20.23
N LYS A 40 2.28 1.24 18.90
CA LYS A 40 3.26 0.49 18.10
C LYS A 40 3.91 1.40 17.08
N GLY A 41 5.20 1.67 17.29
CA GLY A 41 6.06 2.37 16.36
C GLY A 41 6.18 1.64 15.01
N PHE A 42 7.08 2.12 14.17
CA PHE A 42 7.39 1.55 12.86
C PHE A 42 7.40 0.01 12.88
N MET A 43 6.54 -0.61 12.08
CA MET A 43 6.36 -2.06 12.03
C MET A 43 7.09 -2.64 10.82
N ASP A 44 7.92 -3.65 11.03
CA ASP A 44 8.51 -4.40 9.93
C ASP A 44 7.59 -5.53 9.42
N MET A 45 7.96 -6.19 8.32
CA MET A 45 7.14 -7.26 7.73
C MET A 45 7.00 -8.48 8.67
N ARG A 46 8.00 -8.77 9.52
CA ARG A 46 7.94 -9.90 10.46
C ARG A 46 6.94 -9.61 11.58
N GLN A 47 6.97 -8.38 12.10
CA GLN A 47 6.01 -7.88 13.08
C GLN A 47 4.60 -7.79 12.48
N TRP A 48 4.49 -7.42 11.19
CA TRP A 48 3.20 -7.40 10.49
C TRP A 48 2.59 -8.80 10.37
N ILE A 49 3.38 -9.80 9.96
CA ILE A 49 2.93 -11.20 9.92
C ILE A 49 2.47 -11.67 11.31
N ALA A 50 3.25 -11.35 12.36
CA ALA A 50 2.89 -11.71 13.74
C ALA A 50 1.61 -11.00 14.21
N LEU A 51 1.39 -9.74 13.82
CA LEU A 51 0.16 -9.02 14.12
C LEU A 51 -1.04 -9.66 13.40
N LEU A 52 -0.92 -9.98 12.11
CA LEU A 52 -1.99 -10.65 11.38
C LEU A 52 -2.34 -12.01 12.01
N GLU A 53 -1.34 -12.78 12.46
CA GLU A 53 -1.56 -14.04 13.17
C GLU A 53 -2.30 -13.82 14.50
N LYS A 54 -1.88 -12.83 15.29
CA LYS A 54 -2.56 -12.45 16.54
C LYS A 54 -4.01 -12.01 16.33
N GLU A 55 -4.28 -11.28 15.25
CA GLU A 55 -5.60 -10.73 14.94
C GLU A 55 -6.53 -11.72 14.21
N ASN A 56 -6.11 -12.99 14.05
CA ASN A 56 -6.80 -14.02 13.27
C ASN A 56 -7.04 -13.61 11.80
N GLU A 57 -6.15 -12.78 11.25
CA GLU A 57 -6.17 -12.28 9.88
C GLU A 57 -5.10 -12.95 8.98
N LEU A 58 -4.38 -13.95 9.51
CA LEU A 58 -3.42 -14.78 8.78
C LEU A 58 -3.80 -16.26 8.87
N ARG A 59 -3.66 -16.99 7.76
CA ARG A 59 -3.64 -18.44 7.73
C ARG A 59 -2.31 -18.95 7.18
N ARG A 60 -1.66 -19.83 7.94
CA ARG A 60 -0.50 -20.58 7.46
C ARG A 60 -0.94 -21.78 6.62
N VAL A 61 -0.31 -21.94 5.45
CA VAL A 61 -0.55 -23.04 4.52
C VAL A 61 0.70 -23.92 4.51
N ARG A 62 0.60 -25.07 5.21
CA ARG A 62 1.69 -26.04 5.35
C ARG A 62 1.72 -27.12 4.27
N ALA A 63 0.57 -27.34 3.63
CA ALA A 63 0.49 -28.23 2.47
C ALA A 63 1.47 -27.75 1.39
N GLU A 64 2.09 -28.70 0.69
CA GLU A 64 2.93 -28.36 -0.45
C GLU A 64 2.07 -27.73 -1.55
N VAL A 65 2.51 -26.59 -2.07
CA VAL A 65 1.87 -25.88 -3.17
C VAL A 65 2.86 -25.62 -4.30
N ASP A 66 2.36 -25.52 -5.52
CA ASP A 66 3.14 -25.17 -6.71
C ASP A 66 3.19 -23.65 -6.90
N TRP A 67 4.38 -23.14 -7.25
CA TRP A 67 4.56 -21.73 -7.60
C TRP A 67 3.96 -21.42 -8.99
N ASP A 68 3.79 -22.43 -9.84
CA ASP A 68 3.14 -22.28 -11.13
C ASP A 68 1.61 -22.28 -10.96
N ARG A 69 1.03 -21.08 -10.91
CA ARG A 69 -0.41 -20.77 -10.89
C ARG A 69 -1.17 -21.20 -9.64
N GLU A 70 -0.75 -22.23 -8.89
CA GLU A 70 -1.50 -22.70 -7.72
C GLU A 70 -1.52 -21.66 -6.60
N ILE A 71 -0.37 -21.11 -6.19
CA ILE A 71 -0.32 -20.01 -5.20
C ILE A 71 -1.25 -18.86 -5.64
N GLY A 72 -1.18 -18.45 -6.90
CA GLY A 72 -2.02 -17.38 -7.44
C GLY A 72 -3.53 -17.70 -7.37
N ALA A 73 -3.91 -18.91 -7.74
CA ALA A 73 -5.30 -19.37 -7.71
C ALA A 73 -5.86 -19.45 -6.28
N VAL A 74 -5.09 -20.00 -5.35
CA VAL A 74 -5.48 -20.09 -3.93
C VAL A 74 -5.60 -18.68 -3.32
N SER A 75 -4.62 -17.80 -3.54
CA SER A 75 -4.68 -16.42 -3.08
C SER A 75 -5.87 -15.66 -3.66
N ARG A 76 -6.17 -15.84 -4.94
CA ARG A 76 -7.33 -15.25 -5.60
C ARG A 76 -8.64 -15.72 -4.98
N ARG A 77 -8.77 -17.04 -4.77
CA ARG A 77 -9.97 -17.64 -4.15
C ARG A 77 -10.18 -17.14 -2.72
N ALA A 78 -9.10 -17.02 -1.94
CA ALA A 78 -9.16 -16.45 -0.60
C ALA A 78 -9.61 -14.99 -0.63
N LEU A 79 -9.10 -14.18 -1.58
CA LEU A 79 -9.49 -12.78 -1.74
C LEU A 79 -10.97 -12.62 -2.09
N GLU A 80 -11.48 -13.41 -3.04
CA GLU A 80 -12.89 -13.41 -3.45
C GLU A 80 -13.85 -13.73 -2.29
N LYS A 81 -13.40 -14.60 -1.38
CA LYS A 81 -14.13 -14.95 -0.16
C LYS A 81 -13.92 -13.97 0.99
N LYS A 82 -13.20 -12.86 0.78
CA LYS A 82 -12.76 -11.93 1.83
C LYS A 82 -12.07 -12.64 3.01
N GLY A 83 -11.28 -13.66 2.67
CA GLY A 83 -10.55 -14.50 3.60
C GLY A 83 -9.28 -13.84 4.17
N PRO A 84 -8.53 -14.57 5.01
CA PRO A 84 -7.31 -14.07 5.65
C PRO A 84 -6.18 -13.87 4.63
N ALA A 85 -5.12 -13.19 5.06
CA ALA A 85 -3.82 -13.30 4.41
C ALA A 85 -3.32 -14.75 4.46
N LEU A 86 -2.53 -15.16 3.47
CA LEU A 86 -1.99 -16.53 3.42
C LEU A 86 -0.47 -16.48 3.47
N LEU A 87 0.12 -17.24 4.39
CA LEU A 87 1.55 -17.51 4.43
C LEU A 87 1.77 -18.96 3.98
N PHE A 88 2.26 -19.14 2.76
CA PHE A 88 2.65 -20.44 2.23
C PHE A 88 4.03 -20.80 2.75
N GLU A 89 4.17 -21.96 3.38
CA GLU A 89 5.41 -22.39 4.06
C GLU A 89 6.16 -23.49 3.30
N THR A 90 5.47 -24.17 2.38
CA THR A 90 6.01 -25.30 1.63
C THR A 90 5.74 -25.11 0.14
N ILE A 91 6.75 -24.63 -0.61
CA ILE A 91 6.65 -24.46 -2.05
C ILE A 91 7.49 -25.54 -2.76
N LYS A 92 6.86 -26.25 -3.70
CA LYS A 92 7.49 -27.30 -4.51
C LYS A 92 8.76 -26.79 -5.19
N GLY A 93 9.88 -27.48 -4.97
CA GLY A 93 11.20 -27.12 -5.51
C GLY A 93 11.98 -26.08 -4.69
N TYR A 94 11.42 -25.51 -3.62
CA TYR A 94 12.06 -24.42 -2.84
C TYR A 94 12.34 -24.77 -1.37
N ARG A 95 12.28 -26.06 -0.98
CA ARG A 95 12.47 -26.50 0.41
C ARG A 95 13.88 -26.22 0.97
N GLY A 96 14.90 -26.18 0.11
CA GLY A 96 16.30 -25.91 0.48
C GLY A 96 16.78 -24.48 0.22
N GLY A 97 15.94 -23.61 -0.34
CA GLY A 97 16.34 -22.25 -0.75
C GLY A 97 16.55 -21.28 0.41
N ARG A 98 17.10 -20.10 0.10
CA ARG A 98 17.25 -18.98 1.05
C ARG A 98 15.90 -18.41 1.49
N CYS A 99 14.94 -18.36 0.57
CA CYS A 99 13.56 -18.01 0.86
C CYS A 99 12.66 -19.21 0.56
N ARG A 100 11.77 -19.53 1.50
CA ARG A 100 10.91 -20.72 1.44
C ARG A 100 9.44 -20.39 1.67
N GLN A 101 9.13 -19.10 1.81
CA GLN A 101 7.80 -18.65 2.20
C GLN A 101 7.29 -17.57 1.26
N VAL A 102 5.99 -17.58 1.01
CA VAL A 102 5.32 -16.55 0.22
C VAL A 102 4.13 -16.03 1.00
N LEU A 103 4.14 -14.74 1.31
CA LEU A 103 2.99 -14.05 1.90
C LEU A 103 2.13 -13.45 0.80
N THR A 104 0.82 -13.69 0.87
CA THR A 104 -0.16 -13.12 -0.07
C THR A 104 -1.35 -12.51 0.67
N ASN A 105 -2.08 -11.62 -0.02
CA ASN A 105 -3.27 -10.94 0.52
C ASN A 105 -3.01 -10.12 1.81
N ALA A 106 -1.76 -9.75 2.09
CA ALA A 106 -1.33 -9.08 3.32
C ALA A 106 -2.10 -7.79 3.61
N LEU A 107 -2.54 -7.06 2.57
CA LEU A 107 -3.40 -5.87 2.66
C LEU A 107 -4.72 -6.03 1.88
N GLY A 108 -5.12 -7.27 1.56
CA GLY A 108 -6.23 -7.57 0.66
C GLY A 108 -7.64 -7.39 1.25
N ASP A 109 -7.77 -6.86 2.46
CA ASP A 109 -9.07 -6.57 3.09
C ASP A 109 -8.99 -5.26 3.89
N ARG A 110 -10.12 -4.56 4.00
CA ARG A 110 -10.22 -3.28 4.71
C ARG A 110 -9.83 -3.40 6.18
N ARG A 111 -10.12 -4.52 6.84
CA ARG A 111 -9.72 -4.79 8.23
C ARG A 111 -8.21 -4.82 8.37
N ARG A 112 -7.52 -5.44 7.41
CA ARG A 112 -6.04 -5.49 7.39
C ARG A 112 -5.44 -4.12 7.07
N LEU A 113 -6.07 -3.34 6.19
CA LEU A 113 -5.66 -1.95 5.95
C LEU A 113 -5.80 -1.09 7.21
N ALA A 114 -6.90 -1.24 7.96
CA ALA A 114 -7.10 -0.55 9.24
C ALA A 114 -5.99 -0.90 10.24
N LEU A 115 -5.72 -2.18 10.43
CA LEU A 115 -4.65 -2.67 11.31
C LEU A 115 -3.27 -2.13 10.89
N ALA A 116 -2.97 -2.12 9.60
CA ALA A 116 -1.70 -1.60 9.07
C ALA A 116 -1.53 -0.09 9.32
N LEU A 117 -2.64 0.64 9.42
CA LEU A 117 -2.68 2.07 9.77
C LEU A 117 -2.78 2.32 11.28
N GLY A 118 -2.77 1.28 12.12
CA GLY A 118 -2.83 1.38 13.57
C GLY A 118 -4.24 1.52 14.15
N PHE A 119 -5.29 1.25 13.36
CA PHE A 119 -6.68 1.33 13.78
C PHE A 119 -7.28 -0.05 14.14
N PRO A 120 -8.33 -0.09 14.97
CA PRO A 120 -9.19 -1.27 15.13
C PRO A 120 -9.80 -1.73 13.80
N LYS A 121 -10.09 -3.02 13.67
CA LYS A 121 -10.60 -3.64 12.42
C LYS A 121 -11.96 -3.09 11.96
N ASP A 122 -12.75 -2.56 12.89
CA ASP A 122 -14.12 -2.08 12.69
C ASP A 122 -14.22 -0.56 12.44
N VAL A 123 -13.08 0.16 12.43
CA VAL A 123 -13.00 1.60 12.12
C VAL A 123 -13.76 1.97 10.85
N GLY A 124 -14.34 3.18 10.81
CA GLY A 124 -15.08 3.67 9.66
C GLY A 124 -14.17 3.96 8.46
N ASN A 125 -14.66 3.73 7.23
CA ASN A 125 -13.88 4.02 6.03
C ASN A 125 -13.56 5.52 5.89
N ALA A 126 -14.51 6.39 6.26
CA ALA A 126 -14.30 7.83 6.21
C ALA A 126 -13.14 8.27 7.12
N GLU A 127 -13.03 7.68 8.31
CA GLU A 127 -11.96 7.97 9.27
C GLU A 127 -10.59 7.57 8.72
N LEU A 128 -10.49 6.38 8.10
CA LEU A 128 -9.26 5.94 7.43
C LEU A 128 -8.84 6.90 6.30
N VAL A 129 -9.79 7.33 5.46
CA VAL A 129 -9.52 8.27 4.37
C VAL A 129 -9.01 9.60 4.91
N GLN A 130 -9.69 10.17 5.91
CA GLN A 130 -9.28 11.44 6.51
C GLN A 130 -7.89 11.33 7.16
N TYR A 131 -7.61 10.22 7.84
CA TYR A 131 -6.30 9.94 8.41
C TYR A 131 -5.20 9.92 7.36
N VAL A 132 -5.38 9.16 6.26
CA VAL A 132 -4.39 9.07 5.18
C VAL A 132 -4.20 10.42 4.48
N MET A 133 -5.27 11.16 4.21
CA MET A 133 -5.19 12.49 3.60
C MET A 133 -4.40 13.49 4.44
N LYS A 134 -4.55 13.42 5.78
CA LYS A 134 -3.76 14.22 6.71
C LYS A 134 -2.30 13.77 6.72
N LYS A 135 -2.06 12.46 6.95
CA LYS A 135 -0.71 11.90 7.10
C LYS A 135 0.16 12.02 5.86
N ASN A 136 -0.41 11.97 4.66
CA ASN A 136 0.35 12.18 3.41
C ASN A 136 0.94 13.60 3.27
N ARG A 137 0.51 14.56 4.09
CA ARG A 137 1.08 15.92 4.13
C ARG A 137 2.13 16.09 5.23
N GLU A 138 2.23 15.14 6.14
CA GLU A 138 3.23 15.13 7.21
C GLU A 138 4.44 14.32 6.73
N THR A 139 5.65 14.87 6.92
CA THR A 139 6.88 14.16 6.57
C THR A 139 7.75 13.98 7.80
N ILE A 140 8.32 12.79 7.93
CA ILE A 140 9.29 12.47 8.97
C ILE A 140 10.56 12.02 8.23
N PRO A 141 11.71 12.70 8.43
CA PRO A 141 12.96 12.29 7.82
C PRO A 141 13.32 10.84 8.20
N PRO A 142 13.78 10.00 7.26
CA PRO A 142 14.21 8.66 7.59
C PRO A 142 15.47 8.69 8.45
N ARG A 143 15.56 7.76 9.41
CA ARG A 143 16.80 7.53 10.15
C ARG A 143 17.74 6.65 9.32
N VAL A 144 18.93 7.16 9.02
CA VAL A 144 19.98 6.39 8.36
C VAL A 144 20.63 5.45 9.39
N VAL A 145 20.75 4.17 9.04
CA VAL A 145 21.35 3.13 9.88
C VAL A 145 22.42 2.37 9.10
N THR A 146 23.46 1.90 9.80
CA THR A 146 24.61 1.21 9.18
C THR A 146 24.27 -0.24 8.81
N THR A 147 23.40 -0.89 9.58
CA THR A 147 23.01 -2.29 9.38
C THR A 147 21.53 -2.52 9.69
N GLY A 148 21.04 -3.73 9.42
CA GLY A 148 19.69 -4.20 9.76
C GLY A 148 19.44 -5.61 9.21
N PRO A 149 18.32 -6.25 9.58
CA PRO A 149 18.02 -7.64 9.21
C PRO A 149 18.02 -7.92 7.70
N VAL A 150 17.78 -6.88 6.87
CA VAL A 150 17.84 -6.99 5.40
C VAL A 150 19.26 -7.26 4.87
N LYS A 151 20.30 -7.06 5.70
CA LYS A 151 21.72 -7.26 5.33
C LYS A 151 22.31 -8.58 5.88
N GLU A 152 21.52 -9.45 6.51
CA GLU A 152 22.00 -10.73 7.07
C GLU A 152 22.54 -11.68 6.01
N ILE A 153 21.98 -11.65 4.80
CA ILE A 153 22.42 -12.45 3.65
C ILE A 153 22.69 -11.51 2.48
N VAL A 154 23.91 -11.52 1.96
CA VAL A 154 24.34 -10.67 0.85
C VAL A 154 24.84 -11.53 -0.31
N VAL A 155 24.16 -11.45 -1.45
CA VAL A 155 24.52 -12.15 -2.70
C VAL A 155 24.97 -11.09 -3.71
N ARG A 156 26.10 -11.34 -4.40
CA ARG A 156 26.73 -10.36 -5.30
C ARG A 156 27.13 -10.99 -6.63
N GLY A 157 27.26 -10.15 -7.65
CA GLY A 157 27.78 -10.53 -8.97
C GLY A 157 27.01 -11.69 -9.60
N ASP A 158 27.75 -12.66 -10.15
CA ASP A 158 27.17 -13.78 -10.90
C ASP A 158 26.38 -14.79 -10.05
N ALA A 159 26.51 -14.70 -8.72
CA ALA A 159 25.73 -15.49 -7.78
C ALA A 159 24.27 -15.02 -7.64
N VAL A 160 23.93 -13.84 -8.17
CA VAL A 160 22.56 -13.33 -8.16
C VAL A 160 21.68 -14.16 -9.08
N ASP A 161 20.64 -14.78 -8.50
CA ASP A 161 19.65 -15.56 -9.21
C ASP A 161 18.25 -15.35 -8.59
N GLN A 162 17.38 -14.64 -9.29
CA GLN A 162 16.02 -14.38 -8.86
C GLN A 162 15.14 -15.63 -8.88
N THR A 163 15.52 -16.66 -9.65
CA THR A 163 14.78 -17.92 -9.74
C THR A 163 14.97 -18.80 -8.50
N GLU A 164 15.91 -18.45 -7.63
CA GLU A 164 16.16 -19.09 -6.33
C GLU A 164 15.07 -18.77 -5.29
N PHE A 165 14.25 -17.75 -5.55
CA PHE A 165 13.05 -17.43 -4.78
C PHE A 165 11.79 -18.10 -5.36
N PRO A 166 10.80 -18.48 -4.52
CA PRO A 166 9.54 -19.07 -4.95
C PRO A 166 8.58 -18.04 -5.58
N VAL A 167 9.06 -17.27 -6.56
CA VAL A 167 8.28 -16.27 -7.28
C VAL A 167 7.13 -16.94 -8.04
N PRO A 168 5.87 -16.58 -7.77
CA PRO A 168 4.76 -17.23 -8.46
C PRO A 168 4.64 -16.80 -9.93
N LYS A 169 4.12 -17.72 -10.75
CA LYS A 169 3.39 -17.33 -11.96
C LYS A 169 1.94 -17.14 -11.55
N TRP A 170 1.46 -15.91 -11.47
CA TRP A 170 0.23 -15.60 -10.75
C TRP A 170 -1.02 -15.99 -11.52
N ASN A 171 -0.99 -15.83 -12.86
CA ASN A 171 -2.14 -16.07 -13.72
C ASN A 171 -1.79 -16.98 -14.89
N PHE A 172 -2.79 -17.71 -15.40
CA PHE A 172 -2.60 -18.67 -16.49
C PHE A 172 -1.96 -18.05 -17.74
N ARG A 173 -2.40 -16.83 -18.10
CA ARG A 173 -2.00 -16.07 -19.29
C ARG A 173 -0.81 -15.12 -19.06
N GLU A 174 -0.18 -15.14 -17.89
CA GLU A 174 1.01 -14.33 -17.67
C GLU A 174 2.20 -14.84 -18.48
N GLY A 175 2.95 -13.91 -19.08
CA GLY A 175 4.14 -14.22 -19.86
C GLY A 175 5.34 -14.71 -19.03
N GLY A 176 5.30 -14.58 -17.70
CA GLY A 176 6.41 -14.95 -16.83
C GLY A 176 6.09 -14.90 -15.34
N ARG A 177 7.12 -15.11 -14.52
CA ARG A 177 7.06 -15.06 -13.04
C ARG A 177 7.24 -13.61 -12.59
N TYR A 178 6.23 -13.03 -11.94
CA TYR A 178 6.29 -11.63 -11.48
C TYR A 178 6.81 -11.55 -10.05
N ILE A 179 8.07 -11.12 -9.92
CA ILE A 179 8.75 -10.92 -8.63
C ILE A 179 8.38 -9.58 -7.99
N HIS A 180 8.13 -8.54 -8.80
CA HIS A 180 7.68 -7.25 -8.29
C HIS A 180 6.17 -7.12 -8.51
N THR A 181 5.41 -7.55 -7.50
CA THR A 181 3.96 -7.32 -7.40
C THR A 181 3.59 -6.41 -6.24
N PHE A 182 4.46 -6.36 -5.22
CA PHE A 182 4.28 -5.53 -4.02
C PHE A 182 5.65 -5.02 -3.52
N SER A 183 6.49 -4.53 -4.44
CA SER A 183 7.82 -4.00 -4.14
C SER A 183 7.81 -2.48 -4.13
N GLY A 184 8.48 -1.88 -3.15
CA GLY A 184 8.88 -0.47 -3.19
C GLY A 184 10.18 -0.32 -3.99
N ILE A 185 10.07 0.13 -5.24
CA ILE A 185 11.22 0.41 -6.10
C ILE A 185 11.74 1.80 -5.75
N VAL A 186 12.97 1.85 -5.24
CA VAL A 186 13.62 3.06 -4.78
C VAL A 186 14.51 3.62 -5.88
N THR A 187 14.33 4.90 -6.20
CA THR A 187 15.17 5.63 -7.16
C THR A 187 15.56 6.98 -6.58
N ARG A 188 16.67 7.54 -7.06
CA ARG A 188 17.17 8.85 -6.65
C ARG A 188 17.52 9.65 -7.89
N ASP A 189 16.96 10.86 -7.98
CA ASP A 189 17.32 11.81 -9.02
C ASP A 189 18.83 12.12 -8.96
N PRO A 190 19.57 12.05 -10.09
CA PRO A 190 21.02 12.26 -10.08
C PRO A 190 21.41 13.69 -9.70
N ASP A 191 20.60 14.68 -10.10
CA ASP A 191 20.92 16.10 -9.95
C ASP A 191 20.38 16.64 -8.62
N THR A 192 19.08 16.49 -8.41
CA THR A 192 18.36 17.08 -7.27
C THR A 192 18.43 16.21 -6.02
N ARG A 193 18.87 14.95 -6.16
CA ARG A 193 18.92 13.95 -5.09
C ARG A 193 17.57 13.59 -4.47
N VAL A 194 16.46 14.02 -5.07
CA VAL A 194 15.09 13.67 -4.65
C VAL A 194 14.90 12.16 -4.72
N MET A 195 14.32 11.60 -3.66
CA MET A 195 14.02 10.18 -3.55
C MET A 195 12.62 9.88 -4.07
N ASN A 196 12.45 8.73 -4.73
CA ASN A 196 11.15 8.18 -5.07
C ASN A 196 11.07 6.73 -4.59
N VAL A 197 9.91 6.35 -4.05
CA VAL A 197 9.54 4.97 -3.77
C VAL A 197 8.22 4.70 -4.47
N GLY A 198 8.25 3.88 -5.51
CA GLY A 198 7.06 3.55 -6.30
C GLY A 198 6.82 2.05 -6.36
N ILE A 199 5.57 1.66 -6.60
CA ILE A 199 5.21 0.27 -6.88
C ILE A 199 5.13 0.12 -8.39
N TYR A 200 6.07 -0.63 -8.95
CA TYR A 200 6.12 -0.92 -10.38
C TYR A 200 6.18 -2.42 -10.60
N ARG A 201 5.46 -2.88 -11.61
CA ARG A 201 5.33 -4.31 -11.89
C ARG A 201 6.46 -4.79 -12.78
N GLY A 202 7.14 -5.84 -12.35
CA GLY A 202 8.31 -6.41 -13.04
C GLY A 202 8.33 -7.93 -12.96
N MET A 203 8.66 -8.57 -14.08
CA MET A 203 8.82 -10.02 -14.17
C MET A 203 10.30 -10.40 -14.19
N ILE A 204 10.60 -11.66 -13.83
CA ILE A 204 11.92 -12.22 -14.05
C ILE A 204 12.13 -12.30 -15.58
N GLY A 205 13.21 -11.69 -16.05
CA GLY A 205 13.70 -11.86 -17.42
C GLY A 205 14.67 -13.04 -17.46
N ARG A 206 15.97 -12.73 -17.44
CA ARG A 206 17.04 -13.70 -17.11
C ARG A 206 17.17 -13.86 -15.59
N LYS A 207 17.96 -14.83 -15.14
CA LYS A 207 18.21 -15.09 -13.72
C LYS A 207 18.53 -13.83 -12.89
N ASN A 208 19.21 -12.84 -13.46
CA ASN A 208 19.65 -11.62 -12.76
C ASN A 208 19.09 -10.33 -13.38
N THR A 209 18.03 -10.38 -14.19
CA THR A 209 17.46 -9.19 -14.84
C THR A 209 15.94 -9.14 -14.67
N THR A 210 15.41 -7.92 -14.56
CA THR A 210 13.98 -7.69 -14.39
C THR A 210 13.51 -6.65 -15.40
N PRO A 211 12.84 -7.03 -16.50
CA PRO A 211 12.14 -6.09 -17.35
C PRO A 211 10.98 -5.42 -16.60
N PHE A 212 10.87 -4.12 -16.79
CA PHE A 212 9.81 -3.27 -16.27
C PHE A 212 9.20 -2.45 -17.40
N LEU A 213 7.90 -2.15 -17.31
CA LEU A 213 7.31 -1.11 -18.14
C LEU A 213 7.71 0.25 -17.56
N LEU A 214 8.50 1.02 -18.29
CA LEU A 214 8.90 2.37 -17.90
C LEU A 214 8.16 3.40 -18.75
N ILE A 215 7.34 4.22 -18.10
CA ILE A 215 6.66 5.36 -18.73
C ILE A 215 7.58 6.58 -18.61
N LYS A 216 8.19 6.99 -19.73
CA LYS A 216 9.07 8.17 -19.76
C LYS A 216 8.28 9.43 -19.39
N GLY A 217 8.77 10.20 -18.44
CA GLY A 217 8.17 11.48 -18.00
C GLY A 217 6.83 11.39 -17.26
N GLY A 218 6.11 10.27 -17.30
CA GLY A 218 4.80 10.13 -16.66
C GLY A 218 4.83 9.81 -15.16
N GLN A 219 5.97 9.35 -14.64
CA GLN A 219 6.17 8.98 -13.24
C GLN A 219 7.60 9.32 -12.79
N HIS A 220 7.82 9.55 -11.48
CA HIS A 220 9.12 9.97 -10.93
C HIS A 220 10.29 9.09 -11.36
N TRP A 221 10.18 7.75 -11.28
CA TRP A 221 11.28 6.87 -11.71
C TRP A 221 11.64 7.00 -13.20
N GLY A 222 10.66 7.28 -14.07
CA GLY A 222 10.88 7.51 -15.48
C GLY A 222 11.56 8.85 -15.71
N ALA A 223 11.16 9.88 -14.97
CA ALA A 223 11.83 11.19 -14.96
C ALA A 223 13.27 11.11 -14.44
N HIS A 224 13.52 10.31 -13.39
CA HIS A 224 14.87 10.04 -12.92
C HIS A 224 15.68 9.27 -13.98
N PHE A 225 15.10 8.23 -14.57
CA PHE A 225 15.78 7.35 -15.52
C PHE A 225 16.26 8.08 -16.77
N VAL A 226 15.44 8.97 -17.35
CA VAL A 226 15.81 9.70 -18.58
C VAL A 226 17.00 10.65 -18.39
N LYS A 227 17.37 10.97 -17.15
CA LYS A 227 18.56 11.78 -16.84
C LYS A 227 19.85 10.96 -16.79
N TYR A 228 19.73 9.64 -16.64
CA TYR A 228 20.87 8.71 -16.70
C TYR A 228 21.08 8.11 -18.09
N ALA A 229 20.07 8.23 -18.97
CA ALA A 229 20.06 7.64 -20.31
C ALA A 229 20.69 8.58 -21.34
#